data_AF-A0A2V8RI50-F1
#
_entry.id   AF-A0A2V8RI50-F1
#
_cell.length_a   1.000
_cell.length_b   1.000
_cell.length_c   1.000
_cell.angle_alpha   90.00
_cell.angle_beta   90.00
_cell.angle_gamma   90.00
#
_symmetry.space_group_name_H-M   'P 1'
#
loop_
_entity.id
_entity.type
_entity.pdbx_description
1 polymer ?
#
loop_
_entity_poly.entity_id
_entity_poly.type
_entity_poly.pdbx_seq_one_letter_code
_entity_poly.pdbx_strand_id
1 'polypeptide(L)'
;MPGEALFDVMIQTGRRRGVEFRIAPTLLNCLPSKTEIDQVGSLPMVTLFRSPLSSAARVTKRGSDLIIAALAIAVFSPLWLLIALLVKLDSRGPVFYRQERVGMDGRVFLFYKFRTMRAGTDDAEHREFQRKYIMGQADSNLGDEERPAYKLRADARVTRWGRVLRKTSVDELPQLFNVLRGDMSIVGPRPPIPYEVESYELWHRKRLDMNSG
;
A
#
# COMPACT_ATOMS: atom_id res chain seq x y z
N MET A 1 -35.49 11.07 27.64
CA MET A 1 -36.75 11.70 28.11
C MET A 1 -36.89 13.22 27.86
N PRO A 2 -35.90 14.01 27.39
CA PRO A 2 -36.17 15.39 26.91
C PRO A 2 -36.62 15.49 25.44
N GLY A 3 -36.23 14.52 24.60
CA GLY A 3 -36.48 14.57 23.15
C GLY A 3 -37.93 14.26 22.72
N GLU A 4 -38.62 13.37 23.43
CA GLU A 4 -40.01 13.00 23.12
C GLU A 4 -40.98 14.15 23.39
N ALA A 5 -40.80 14.85 24.52
CA ALA A 5 -41.60 16.04 24.84
C ALA A 5 -41.43 17.17 23.81
N LEU A 6 -40.21 17.39 23.31
CA LEU A 6 -39.95 18.37 22.25
C LEU A 6 -40.65 17.97 20.94
N PHE A 7 -40.58 16.69 20.59
CA PHE A 7 -41.20 16.16 19.37
C PHE A 7 -42.73 16.30 19.41
N ASP A 8 -43.37 15.97 20.53
CA ASP A 8 -44.81 16.11 20.70
C ASP A 8 -45.28 17.57 20.59
N VAL A 9 -44.52 18.51 21.18
CA VAL A 9 -44.81 19.96 21.08
C VAL A 9 -44.68 20.45 19.64
N MET A 10 -43.68 20.01 18.89
CA MET A 10 -43.51 20.36 17.48
C MET A 10 -44.68 19.85 16.62
N ILE A 11 -45.10 18.59 16.83
CA ILE A 11 -46.23 18.00 16.10
C ILE A 11 -47.54 18.72 16.42
N GLN A 12 -47.80 19.01 17.70
CA GLN A 12 -49.03 19.67 18.13
C GLN A 12 -49.11 21.12 17.62
N THR A 13 -47.98 21.82 17.59
CA THR A 13 -47.88 23.18 17.06
C THR A 13 -48.02 23.21 15.55
N GLY A 14 -47.37 22.28 14.84
CA GLY A 14 -47.47 22.16 13.38
C GLY A 14 -48.91 21.92 12.92
N ARG A 15 -49.65 21.03 13.59
CA ARG A 15 -51.06 20.76 13.28
C ARG A 15 -51.99 21.93 13.57
N ARG A 16 -51.80 22.65 14.68
CA ARG A 16 -52.72 23.75 15.06
C ARG A 16 -52.48 25.04 14.28
N ARG A 17 -51.23 25.30 13.89
CA ARG A 17 -50.83 26.59 13.29
C ARG A 17 -50.39 26.47 11.82
N GLY A 18 -50.46 25.27 11.24
CA GLY A 18 -50.05 25.02 9.86
C GLY A 18 -48.55 25.26 9.62
N VAL A 19 -47.72 25.05 10.65
CA VAL A 19 -46.27 25.29 10.58
C VAL A 19 -45.55 24.00 10.18
N GLU A 20 -44.77 24.05 9.11
CA GLU A 20 -43.95 22.93 8.64
C GLU A 20 -42.61 22.90 9.40
N PHE A 21 -42.30 21.77 10.04
CA PHE A 21 -41.02 21.55 10.69
C PHE A 21 -40.16 20.59 9.87
N ARG A 22 -38.91 20.97 9.58
CA ARG A 22 -37.90 20.11 8.93
C ARG A 22 -36.75 19.86 9.90
N ILE A 23 -36.40 18.60 10.10
CA ILE A 23 -35.33 18.18 11.02
C ILE A 23 -34.18 17.62 10.21
N ALA A 24 -32.98 18.15 10.40
CA ALA A 24 -31.75 17.60 9.84
C ALA A 24 -31.10 16.67 10.89
N PRO A 25 -30.97 15.36 10.64
CA PRO A 25 -30.33 14.45 11.58
C PRO A 25 -28.84 14.81 11.75
N THR A 26 -28.39 14.91 13.00
CA THR A 26 -27.04 15.36 13.38
C THR A 26 -25.92 14.47 12.84
N LEU A 27 -26.21 13.21 12.48
CA LEU A 27 -25.26 12.29 11.84
C LEU A 27 -24.77 12.80 10.47
N LEU A 28 -25.54 13.66 9.77
CA LEU A 28 -25.11 14.27 8.52
C LEU A 28 -23.86 15.15 8.67
N ASN A 29 -23.67 15.76 9.85
CA ASN A 29 -22.51 16.62 10.13
C ASN A 29 -21.22 15.84 10.39
N CYS A 30 -21.31 14.54 10.66
CA CYS A 30 -20.15 13.65 10.81
C CYS A 30 -19.73 13.02 9.49
N LEU A 31 -20.50 13.22 8.41
CA LEU A 31 -20.20 12.65 7.11
C LEU A 31 -19.14 13.50 6.40
N PRO A 32 -18.05 12.90 5.90
CA PRO A 32 -17.06 13.63 5.12
C PRO A 32 -17.73 14.28 3.89
N SER A 33 -17.27 15.47 3.52
CA SER A 33 -17.90 16.39 2.54
C SER A 33 -18.11 15.83 1.11
N LYS A 34 -17.71 14.58 0.85
CA LYS A 34 -17.89 13.84 -0.40
C LYS A 34 -18.80 12.62 -0.23
N THR A 35 -19.85 12.74 0.58
CA THR A 35 -20.82 11.66 0.74
C THR A 35 -21.95 11.88 -0.25
N GLU A 36 -22.02 11.06 -1.29
CA GLU A 36 -23.17 11.03 -2.18
C GLU A 36 -24.33 10.34 -1.46
N ILE A 37 -25.47 11.02 -1.45
CA ILE A 37 -26.74 10.50 -0.95
C ILE A 37 -27.39 9.81 -2.15
N ASP A 38 -27.51 8.48 -2.07
CA ASP A 38 -28.23 7.69 -3.07
C ASP A 38 -29.68 7.52 -2.62
N GLN A 39 -30.61 7.41 -3.56
CA GLN A 39 -32.04 7.30 -3.25
C GLN A 39 -32.58 5.95 -3.74
N VAL A 40 -32.96 5.09 -2.80
CA VAL A 40 -33.64 3.84 -3.10
C VAL A 40 -35.13 4.01 -2.76
N GLY A 41 -35.93 4.30 -3.79
CA GLY A 41 -37.35 4.63 -3.60
C GLY A 41 -37.53 5.98 -2.89
N SER A 42 -38.14 5.97 -1.71
CA SER A 42 -38.37 7.17 -0.89
C SER A 42 -37.36 7.34 0.26
N LEU A 43 -36.44 6.39 0.45
CA LEU A 43 -35.49 6.39 1.55
C LEU A 43 -34.15 6.99 1.13
N PRO A 44 -33.69 8.08 1.78
CA PRO A 44 -32.33 8.59 1.56
C PRO A 44 -31.32 7.63 2.17
N MET A 45 -30.42 7.10 1.34
CA MET A 45 -29.34 6.20 1.75
C MET A 45 -28.01 6.94 1.70
N VAL A 46 -27.25 6.82 2.78
CA VAL A 46 -25.91 7.40 2.90
C VAL A 46 -24.88 6.31 2.63
N THR A 47 -24.13 6.43 1.54
CA THR A 47 -23.07 5.46 1.22
C THR A 47 -21.82 5.78 2.02
N LEU A 48 -21.56 5.01 3.09
CA LEU A 48 -20.44 5.24 4.01
C LEU A 48 -19.07 4.81 3.45
N PHE A 49 -19.05 3.85 2.51
CA PHE A 49 -17.83 3.34 1.90
C PHE A 49 -18.03 3.19 0.40
N ARG A 50 -17.30 3.97 -0.39
CA ARG A 50 -17.18 3.73 -1.82
C ARG A 50 -15.99 2.84 -2.08
N SER A 51 -16.20 1.75 -2.81
CA SER A 51 -15.09 1.17 -3.57
C SER A 51 -14.56 2.25 -4.52
N PRO A 52 -13.26 2.58 -4.47
CA PRO A 52 -12.71 3.69 -5.26
C PRO A 52 -12.82 3.47 -6.78
N LEU A 53 -13.11 2.23 -7.21
CA LEU A 53 -13.28 1.86 -8.61
C LEU A 53 -14.59 1.08 -8.79
N SER A 54 -15.35 1.45 -9.83
CA SER A 54 -16.45 0.62 -10.37
C SER A 54 -15.94 -0.76 -10.77
N SER A 55 -16.81 -1.78 -10.74
CA SER A 55 -16.49 -3.14 -11.20
C SER A 55 -15.88 -3.15 -12.60
N ALA A 56 -16.42 -2.34 -13.52
CA ALA A 56 -15.87 -2.20 -14.87
C ALA A 56 -14.45 -1.60 -14.85
N ALA A 57 -14.23 -0.54 -14.07
CA ALA A 57 -12.92 0.09 -13.95
C ALA A 57 -11.87 -0.84 -13.33
N ARG A 58 -12.26 -1.71 -12.40
CA ARG A 58 -11.39 -2.74 -11.82
C ARG A 58 -10.96 -3.77 -12.87
N VAL A 59 -11.88 -4.22 -13.72
CA VAL A 59 -11.57 -5.16 -14.83
C VAL A 59 -10.64 -4.50 -15.84
N THR A 60 -10.92 -3.26 -16.26
CA THR A 60 -10.05 -2.51 -17.17
C THR A 60 -8.66 -2.34 -16.58
N LYS A 61 -8.57 -1.93 -15.30
CA LYS A 61 -7.29 -1.79 -14.59
C LYS A 61 -6.50 -3.10 -14.59
N ARG A 62 -7.16 -4.22 -14.32
CA ARG A 62 -6.54 -5.55 -14.32
C ARG A 62 -6.06 -5.95 -15.72
N GLY A 63 -6.86 -5.68 -16.75
CA GLY A 63 -6.48 -5.92 -18.14
C GLY A 63 -5.23 -5.12 -18.53
N SER A 64 -5.19 -3.83 -18.20
CA SER A 64 -4.03 -2.97 -18.43
C SER A 64 -2.78 -3.49 -17.73
N ASP A 65 -2.87 -3.90 -16.46
CA ASP A 65 -1.73 -4.45 -15.72
C ASP A 65 -1.15 -5.70 -16.38
N LEU A 66 -2.02 -6.62 -16.82
CA LEU A 66 -1.60 -7.86 -17.46
C LEU A 66 -0.92 -7.60 -18.80
N ILE A 67 -1.47 -6.71 -19.63
CA ILE A 67 -0.91 -6.35 -20.94
C ILE A 67 0.46 -5.70 -20.76
N ILE A 68 0.56 -4.70 -19.88
CA ILE A 68 1.82 -3.97 -19.63
C ILE A 68 2.87 -4.91 -19.05
N ALA A 69 2.51 -5.75 -18.06
CA ALA A 69 3.45 -6.69 -17.47
C ALA A 69 3.94 -7.73 -18.48
N ALA A 70 3.05 -8.31 -19.28
CA ALA A 70 3.40 -9.29 -20.29
C ALA A 70 4.33 -8.70 -21.37
N LEU A 71 4.02 -7.50 -21.86
CA LEU A 71 4.86 -6.80 -22.83
C LEU A 71 6.25 -6.48 -22.26
N ALA A 72 6.28 -5.96 -21.03
CA ALA A 72 7.54 -5.65 -20.35
C ALA A 72 8.39 -6.91 -20.14
N ILE A 73 7.81 -8.03 -19.71
CA ILE A 73 8.54 -9.30 -19.58
C ILE A 73 9.09 -9.76 -20.94
N ALA A 74 8.28 -9.70 -22.00
CA ALA A 74 8.73 -10.11 -23.33
C ALA A 74 9.94 -9.28 -23.79
N VAL A 75 9.84 -7.94 -23.70
CA VAL A 75 10.88 -7.00 -24.14
C VAL A 75 12.15 -7.11 -23.27
N PHE A 76 12.01 -7.22 -21.95
CA PHE A 76 13.14 -7.25 -21.03
C PHE A 76 13.69 -8.65 -20.74
N SER A 77 13.10 -9.71 -21.29
CA SER A 77 13.57 -11.09 -21.08
C SER A 77 15.05 -11.33 -21.43
N PRO A 78 15.64 -10.75 -22.50
CA PRO A 78 17.07 -10.93 -22.79
C PRO A 78 17.95 -10.25 -21.72
N LEU A 79 17.52 -9.08 -21.24
CA LEU A 79 18.20 -8.34 -20.17
C LEU A 79 18.15 -9.14 -18.85
N TRP A 80 17.03 -9.81 -18.57
CA TRP A 80 16.89 -10.64 -17.37
C TRP A 80 17.87 -11.81 -17.36
N LEU A 81 18.11 -12.46 -18.49
CA LEU A 81 19.10 -13.53 -18.60
C LEU A 81 20.52 -13.00 -18.33
N LEU A 82 20.86 -11.82 -18.86
CA LEU A 82 22.14 -11.17 -18.58
C LEU A 82 22.30 -10.84 -17.09
N ILE A 83 21.27 -10.26 -16.46
CA ILE A 83 21.28 -9.96 -15.02
C ILE A 83 21.41 -11.25 -14.20
N ALA A 84 20.67 -12.30 -14.57
CA ALA A 84 20.73 -13.59 -13.90
C ALA A 84 22.15 -14.19 -13.91
N LEU A 85 22.84 -14.06 -15.05
CA LEU A 85 24.24 -14.46 -15.18
C LEU A 85 25.15 -13.61 -14.29
N LEU A 86 25.03 -12.28 -14.31
CA LEU A 86 25.82 -11.39 -13.45
C LEU A 86 25.65 -11.71 -11.96
N VAL A 87 24.40 -11.96 -11.52
CA VAL A 87 24.09 -12.33 -10.13
C VAL A 87 24.71 -13.68 -9.74
N LYS A 88 24.77 -14.64 -10.66
CA LYS A 88 25.40 -15.97 -10.46
C LYS A 88 26.92 -15.90 -10.42
N LEU A 89 27.52 -15.02 -11.23
CA LEU A 89 28.97 -14.81 -11.26
C LEU A 89 29.47 -14.08 -10.01
N ASP A 90 28.67 -13.17 -9.44
CA ASP A 90 29.06 -12.37 -8.26
C ASP A 90 29.00 -13.18 -6.95
N SER A 91 28.07 -14.12 -6.82
CA SER A 91 28.00 -15.02 -5.65
C SER A 91 27.26 -16.33 -5.91
N ARG A 92 27.63 -17.41 -5.20
CA ARG A 92 26.91 -18.70 -5.26
C ARG A 92 25.49 -18.58 -4.69
N GLY A 93 24.54 -19.34 -5.23
CA GLY A 93 23.14 -19.41 -4.75
C GLY A 93 22.07 -19.02 -5.81
N PRO A 94 20.81 -18.81 -5.40
CA PRO A 94 19.70 -18.53 -6.32
C PRO A 94 19.76 -17.12 -6.93
N VAL A 95 19.24 -16.97 -8.14
CA VAL A 95 19.18 -15.67 -8.85
C VAL A 95 18.15 -14.73 -8.21
N PHE A 96 16.98 -15.27 -7.86
CA PHE A 96 15.88 -14.51 -7.29
C PHE A 96 15.94 -14.55 -5.77
N TYR A 97 15.77 -13.38 -5.16
CA TYR A 97 15.45 -13.23 -3.75
C TYR A 97 13.93 -13.11 -3.60
N ARG A 98 13.40 -13.77 -2.57
CA ARG A 98 11.96 -13.82 -2.26
C ARG A 98 11.78 -13.23 -0.87
N GLN A 99 10.91 -12.24 -0.74
CA GLN A 99 10.61 -11.59 0.53
C GLN A 99 9.10 -11.60 0.76
N GLU A 100 8.65 -11.87 1.97
CA GLU A 100 7.24 -11.70 2.30
C GLU A 100 6.88 -10.22 2.39
N ARG A 101 5.73 -9.87 1.81
CA ARG A 101 5.19 -8.52 1.78
C ARG A 101 3.70 -8.55 2.00
N VAL A 102 3.17 -7.46 2.52
CA VAL A 102 1.74 -7.31 2.79
C VAL A 102 1.10 -6.52 1.65
N GLY A 103 0.14 -7.15 0.98
CA GLY A 103 -0.62 -6.58 -0.12
C GLY A 103 -1.99 -6.08 0.30
N MET A 104 -2.91 -6.02 -0.68
CA MET A 104 -4.29 -5.58 -0.45
C MET A 104 -4.98 -6.42 0.64
N ASP A 105 -5.77 -5.76 1.48
CA ASP A 105 -6.53 -6.36 2.59
C ASP A 105 -5.65 -7.12 3.60
N GLY A 106 -4.35 -6.78 3.68
CA GLY A 106 -3.41 -7.44 4.59
C GLY A 106 -2.93 -8.81 4.12
N ARG A 107 -3.24 -9.22 2.88
CA ARG A 107 -2.81 -10.52 2.35
C ARG A 107 -1.29 -10.56 2.18
N VAL A 108 -0.65 -11.57 2.75
CA VAL A 108 0.79 -11.79 2.58
C VAL A 108 1.06 -12.47 1.25
N PHE A 109 2.04 -11.96 0.49
CA PHE A 109 2.49 -12.57 -0.76
C PHE A 109 4.02 -12.55 -0.87
N LEU A 110 4.54 -13.39 -1.77
CA LEU A 110 5.97 -13.46 -2.05
C LEU A 110 6.37 -12.40 -3.06
N PHE A 111 7.22 -11.48 -2.65
CA PHE A 111 7.76 -10.41 -3.45
C PHE A 111 9.09 -10.83 -4.10
N TYR A 112 9.18 -10.73 -5.42
CA TYR A 112 10.35 -11.21 -6.18
C TYR A 112 11.29 -10.06 -6.55
N LYS A 113 12.58 -10.24 -6.31
CA LYS A 113 13.65 -9.36 -6.81
C LYS A 113 14.82 -10.18 -7.33
N PHE A 114 15.67 -9.59 -8.16
CA PHE A 114 17.00 -10.12 -8.36
C PHE A 114 17.79 -10.01 -7.05
N ARG A 115 18.55 -11.06 -6.74
CA ARG A 115 19.37 -11.08 -5.54
C ARG A 115 20.50 -10.07 -5.69
N THR A 116 20.56 -9.12 -4.77
CA THR A 116 21.57 -8.04 -4.73
C THR A 116 22.52 -8.17 -3.53
N MET A 117 22.27 -9.12 -2.64
CA MET A 117 23.11 -9.44 -1.47
C MET A 117 23.72 -10.84 -1.60
N ARG A 118 24.84 -11.07 -0.90
CA ARG A 118 25.47 -12.40 -0.80
C ARG A 118 24.51 -13.38 -0.15
N ALA A 119 24.55 -14.65 -0.57
CA ALA A 119 23.74 -15.69 0.06
C ALA A 119 24.18 -15.94 1.51
N GLY A 120 23.22 -16.17 2.41
CA GLY A 120 23.49 -16.52 3.80
C GLY A 120 23.78 -15.34 4.74
N THR A 121 23.53 -14.10 4.30
CA THR A 121 23.65 -12.93 5.17
C THR A 121 22.38 -12.72 5.99
N ASP A 122 22.53 -12.45 7.29
CA ASP A 122 21.40 -12.14 8.18
C ASP A 122 20.83 -10.74 7.90
N ASP A 123 19.52 -10.59 8.04
CA ASP A 123 18.73 -9.36 7.84
C ASP A 123 18.32 -8.69 9.16
N ALA A 124 18.77 -9.20 10.32
CA ALA A 124 18.45 -8.66 11.65
C ALA A 124 18.73 -7.16 11.79
N GLU A 125 19.90 -6.68 11.36
CA GLU A 125 20.28 -5.26 11.43
C GLU A 125 19.32 -4.36 10.63
N HIS A 126 18.88 -4.83 9.45
CA HIS A 126 17.93 -4.09 8.62
C HIS A 126 16.54 -4.03 9.25
N ARG A 127 16.09 -5.14 9.86
CA ARG A 127 14.81 -5.20 10.57
C ARG A 127 14.77 -4.24 11.76
N GLU A 128 15.83 -4.25 12.57
CA GLU A 128 15.90 -3.39 13.76
C GLU A 128 15.91 -1.90 13.37
N PHE A 129 16.67 -1.54 12.33
CA PHE A 129 16.70 -0.19 11.78
C PHE A 129 15.31 0.28 11.31
N GLN A 130 14.62 -0.53 10.49
CA GLN A 130 13.29 -0.18 9.98
C GLN A 130 12.26 -0.03 11.10
N ARG A 131 12.31 -0.89 12.12
CA ARG A 131 11.42 -0.80 13.29
C ARG A 131 11.60 0.53 14.04
N LYS A 132 12.85 0.92 14.34
CA LYS A 132 13.16 2.19 15.02
C LYS A 132 12.68 3.40 14.22
N TYR A 133 12.84 3.35 12.89
CA TYR A 133 12.38 4.41 12.00
C TYR A 133 10.84 4.58 12.02
N ILE A 134 10.09 3.49 11.95
CA ILE A 134 8.62 3.53 11.92
C ILE A 134 8.03 3.98 13.26
N MET A 135 8.63 3.57 14.38
CA MET A 135 8.16 3.93 15.72
C MET A 135 8.43 5.40 16.10
N GLY A 136 8.99 6.21 15.20
CA GLY A 136 9.32 7.61 15.48
C GLY A 136 10.39 7.78 16.57
N GLN A 137 11.02 6.68 17.00
CA GLN A 137 12.13 6.65 17.96
C GLN A 137 13.46 7.06 17.30
N ALA A 138 13.40 7.97 16.34
CA ALA A 138 14.54 8.43 15.57
C ALA A 138 15.38 9.44 16.36
N ASP A 139 15.83 9.05 17.57
CA ASP A 139 17.06 9.54 18.19
C ASP A 139 18.28 8.79 17.62
N SER A 140 18.31 8.58 16.30
CA SER A 140 19.49 8.07 15.58
C SER A 140 20.07 9.11 14.61
N ASN A 141 19.89 10.39 14.97
CA ASN A 141 20.45 11.56 14.28
C ASN A 141 21.61 12.19 15.06
N LEU A 142 22.56 11.39 15.54
CA LEU A 142 23.89 11.90 15.91
C LEU A 142 24.94 11.01 15.25
N GLY A 143 24.97 11.04 13.92
CA GLY A 143 26.27 11.03 13.24
C GLY A 143 26.82 12.45 13.31
N ASP A 144 28.11 12.60 13.60
CA ASP A 144 28.80 13.89 13.59
C ASP A 144 28.71 14.59 12.22
N GLU A 145 29.00 15.90 12.20
CA GLU A 145 28.98 16.78 11.02
C GLU A 145 29.75 16.21 9.80
N GLU A 146 30.69 15.29 10.00
CA GLU A 146 31.44 14.63 8.91
C GLU A 146 30.71 13.47 8.22
N ARG A 147 29.67 12.85 8.84
CA ARG A 147 29.12 11.56 8.38
C ARG A 147 27.58 11.47 8.52
N PRO A 148 26.81 12.10 7.62
CA PRO A 148 25.35 11.99 7.65
C PRO A 148 24.87 10.55 7.31
N ALA A 149 24.19 9.90 8.26
CA ALA A 149 23.74 8.51 8.19
C ALA A 149 22.40 8.37 7.46
N TYR A 150 22.39 8.58 6.15
CA TYR A 150 21.17 8.41 5.34
C TYR A 150 21.01 7.00 4.72
N LYS A 151 22.02 6.16 4.80
CA LYS A 151 22.04 4.76 4.34
C LYS A 151 23.04 4.03 5.25
N LEU A 152 22.89 2.72 5.52
CA LEU A 152 24.06 1.93 5.90
C LEU A 152 25.13 2.20 4.82
N ARG A 153 26.11 3.06 5.12
CA ARG A 153 27.07 3.51 4.12
C ARG A 153 27.96 2.30 3.84
N ALA A 154 27.78 1.72 2.66
CA ALA A 154 28.40 0.49 2.21
C ALA A 154 28.04 -0.76 3.03
N ASP A 155 26.76 -1.15 3.00
CA ASP A 155 26.33 -2.49 3.42
C ASP A 155 27.19 -3.56 2.73
N ALA A 156 28.07 -4.20 3.50
CA ALA A 156 29.07 -5.17 3.02
C ALA A 156 28.41 -6.44 2.47
N ARG A 157 27.13 -6.67 2.78
CA ARG A 157 26.33 -7.78 2.25
C ARG A 157 25.99 -7.58 0.77
N VAL A 158 25.96 -6.33 0.30
CA VAL A 158 25.58 -6.00 -1.08
C VAL A 158 26.73 -6.29 -2.04
N THR A 159 26.43 -7.04 -3.10
CA THR A 159 27.45 -7.42 -4.09
C THR A 159 27.78 -6.25 -5.04
N ARG A 160 28.85 -6.37 -5.84
CA ARG A 160 29.29 -5.30 -6.74
C ARG A 160 28.20 -4.99 -7.78
N TRP A 161 27.68 -6.02 -8.43
CA TRP A 161 26.58 -5.87 -9.38
C TRP A 161 25.25 -5.57 -8.68
N GLY A 162 25.05 -6.11 -7.46
CA GLY A 162 23.90 -5.80 -6.63
C GLY A 162 23.74 -4.30 -6.34
N ARG A 163 24.85 -3.58 -6.14
CA ARG A 163 24.84 -2.12 -5.95
C ARG A 163 24.35 -1.36 -7.18
N VAL A 164 24.73 -1.81 -8.37
CA VAL A 164 24.28 -1.21 -9.64
C VAL A 164 22.79 -1.46 -9.83
N LEU A 165 22.35 -2.71 -9.65
CA LEU A 165 20.94 -3.09 -9.80
C LEU A 165 20.02 -2.31 -8.86
N ARG A 166 20.42 -2.11 -7.60
CA ARG A 166 19.68 -1.28 -6.63
C ARG A 166 19.64 0.21 -7.00
N LYS A 167 20.73 0.73 -7.59
CA LYS A 167 20.81 2.14 -7.99
C LYS A 167 19.86 2.44 -9.15
N THR A 168 19.69 1.49 -10.06
CA THR A 168 18.81 1.61 -11.22
C THR A 168 17.41 1.02 -10.99
N SER A 169 17.13 0.48 -9.80
CA SER A 169 15.91 -0.27 -9.47
C SER A 169 15.62 -1.45 -10.41
N VAL A 170 16.63 -1.93 -11.12
CA VAL A 170 16.51 -3.06 -12.06
C VAL A 170 16.39 -4.38 -11.31
N ASP A 171 16.82 -4.43 -10.04
CA ASP A 171 16.59 -5.58 -9.17
C ASP A 171 15.12 -5.88 -8.94
N GLU A 172 14.25 -4.89 -9.15
CA GLU A 172 12.82 -4.95 -8.90
C GLU A 172 12.01 -5.48 -10.10
N LEU A 173 12.60 -5.63 -11.29
CA LEU A 173 11.90 -6.12 -12.49
C LEU A 173 11.17 -7.47 -12.30
N PRO A 174 11.67 -8.46 -11.53
CA PRO A 174 10.95 -9.72 -11.31
C PRO A 174 9.57 -9.57 -10.65
N GLN A 175 9.24 -8.40 -10.08
CA GLN A 175 7.90 -8.09 -9.57
C GLN A 175 6.83 -8.12 -10.67
N LEU A 176 7.19 -8.01 -11.95
CA LEU A 176 6.22 -8.20 -13.03
C LEU A 176 5.54 -9.57 -12.97
N PHE A 177 6.20 -10.60 -12.40
CA PHE A 177 5.56 -11.88 -12.13
C PHE A 177 4.49 -11.82 -11.02
N ASN A 178 4.62 -10.91 -10.06
CA ASN A 178 3.60 -10.64 -9.04
C ASN A 178 2.39 -9.94 -9.65
N VAL A 179 2.64 -9.02 -10.58
CA VAL A 179 1.57 -8.37 -11.35
C VAL A 179 0.80 -9.41 -12.15
N LEU A 180 1.47 -10.32 -12.86
CA LEU A 180 0.80 -11.40 -13.59
C LEU A 180 -0.02 -12.31 -12.67
N ARG A 181 0.49 -12.65 -11.48
CA ARG A 181 -0.23 -13.46 -10.47
C ARG A 181 -1.42 -12.76 -9.82
N GLY A 182 -1.44 -11.43 -9.85
CA GLY A 182 -2.49 -10.63 -9.23
C GLY A 182 -2.20 -10.22 -7.79
N ASP A 183 -0.98 -10.46 -7.30
CA ASP A 183 -0.53 -9.98 -6.01
C ASP A 183 -0.28 -8.46 -6.03
N MET A 184 0.10 -7.93 -7.20
CA MET A 184 0.48 -6.53 -7.42
C MET A 184 -0.19 -5.95 -8.67
N SER A 185 -0.03 -4.63 -8.81
CA SER A 185 -0.51 -3.77 -9.87
C SER A 185 0.69 -3.03 -10.48
N ILE A 186 0.66 -2.60 -11.74
CA ILE A 186 1.74 -1.77 -12.31
C ILE A 186 1.85 -0.41 -11.62
N VAL A 187 0.73 0.09 -11.11
CA VAL A 187 0.65 1.37 -10.40
C VAL A 187 -0.05 1.14 -9.07
N GLY A 188 0.65 1.43 -7.97
CA GLY A 188 0.14 1.25 -6.61
C GLY A 188 1.19 1.67 -5.56
N PRO A 189 0.82 1.66 -4.27
CA PRO A 189 1.77 1.91 -3.20
C PRO A 189 2.73 0.72 -3.05
N ARG A 190 4.01 1.00 -2.77
CA ARG A 190 4.99 -0.04 -2.48
C ARG A 190 4.50 -0.94 -1.33
N PRO A 191 4.52 -2.27 -1.46
CA PRO A 191 4.02 -3.14 -0.41
C PRO A 191 4.96 -3.13 0.80
N PRO A 192 4.46 -2.93 2.03
CA PRO A 192 5.28 -2.99 3.24
C PRO A 192 5.68 -4.42 3.62
N ILE A 193 6.69 -4.55 4.45
CA ILE A 193 7.12 -5.84 5.03
C ILE A 193 6.22 -6.15 6.24
N PRO A 194 5.91 -7.43 6.58
CA PRO A 194 5.03 -7.75 7.70
C PRO A 194 5.35 -7.03 9.02
N TYR A 195 6.63 -7.00 9.43
CA TYR A 195 7.05 -6.32 10.66
C TYR A 195 6.89 -4.79 10.61
N GLU A 196 6.84 -4.19 9.41
CA GLU A 196 6.53 -2.75 9.27
C GLU A 196 5.06 -2.52 9.59
N VAL A 197 4.17 -3.39 9.09
CA VAL A 197 2.72 -3.31 9.30
C VAL A 197 2.33 -3.56 10.76
N GLU A 198 3.07 -4.41 11.47
CA GLU A 198 2.91 -4.60 12.92
C GLU A 198 3.11 -3.29 13.70
N SER A 199 3.94 -2.39 13.18
CA SER A 199 4.24 -1.09 13.79
C SER A 199 3.33 0.05 13.29
N TYR A 200 2.32 -0.24 12.45
CA TYR A 200 1.45 0.77 11.87
C TYR A 200 0.29 1.18 12.78
N GLU A 201 0.14 2.50 12.96
CA GLU A 201 -1.12 3.10 13.42
C GLU A 201 -2.29 2.85 12.44
N LEU A 202 -3.53 2.98 12.93
CA LEU A 202 -4.73 2.66 12.16
C LEU A 202 -4.85 3.44 10.83
N TRP A 203 -4.43 4.70 10.81
CA TRP A 203 -4.50 5.52 9.58
C TRP A 203 -3.45 5.13 8.54
N HIS A 204 -2.28 4.61 8.95
CA HIS A 204 -1.27 4.09 8.04
C HIS A 204 -1.77 2.88 7.25
N ARG A 205 -2.70 2.10 7.82
CA ARG A 205 -3.26 0.90 7.19
C ARG A 205 -4.14 1.18 5.98
N LYS A 206 -4.63 2.42 5.79
CA LYS A 206 -5.41 2.82 4.59
C LYS A 206 -4.69 2.53 3.27
N ARG A 207 -3.35 2.48 3.27
CA ARG A 207 -2.56 2.11 2.08
C ARG A 207 -2.74 0.66 1.65
N LEU A 208 -3.26 -0.20 2.53
CA LEU A 208 -3.53 -1.62 2.28
C LEU A 208 -4.92 -1.83 1.63
N ASP A 209 -5.72 -0.77 1.48
CA ASP A 209 -7.06 -0.85 0.87
C ASP A 209 -6.98 -0.93 -0.68
N MET A 210 -5.77 -0.93 -1.25
CA MET A 210 -5.53 -1.01 -2.68
C MET A 210 -4.37 -1.96 -3.00
N ASN A 211 -4.39 -2.50 -4.22
CA ASN A 211 -3.30 -3.35 -4.73
C ASN A 211 -1.97 -2.61 -4.69
N SER A 212 -0.96 -3.31 -4.19
CA SER A 212 0.40 -2.78 -4.13
C SER A 212 1.00 -2.61 -5.52
N GLY A 213 1.90 -1.64 -5.65
CA GLY A 213 2.65 -1.31 -6.87
C GLY A 213 4.09 -1.76 -6.81
#